data_AF-A0A2V2ZND1-F1
#
_entry.id   AF-A0A2V2ZND1-F1
#
_cell.length_a   1.000
_cell.length_b   1.000
_cell.length_c   1.000
_cell.angle_alpha   90.00
_cell.angle_beta   90.00
_cell.angle_gamma   90.00
#
_symmetry.space_group_name_H-M   'P 1'
#
loop_
_entity.id
_entity.type
_entity.pdbx_description
1 polymer ?
#
loop_
_entity_poly.entity_id
_entity_poly.type
_entity_poly.pdbx_seq_one_letter_code
_entity_poly.pdbx_strand_id
1 'polypeptide(L)'
;MKKFIYIISMVMLSSIIAGCSSETNASLNTEDITFEKEDKIEAEDEFSAVQTEGKEKKDSVWLKNKSLYQFEAADGKLKYTVYLFAEDQGNTILEEDSQKGKKGDSYYTGHYSVYLAEKDSKVAYKQDVLSEASEMVFNSSQEQVYTLKMRNKTIISVFQPKGQDEAKGHLLAVKDGEVIEISSEKDVITSSLAKIKRVNQKFIQTVQNRQDKWVVSTWLFNEETLSLTLHDREELGSENNASWMNKWIEDEAFYYPFKNLELSSDVIEKAKQGIPLGSPYPIGTNISEIKKSEPDFIKEGFEDESPYVMYPDITYYYESETRNVTAISIPGQRMRTTIDEIKTLFGNPAEVKDDPNTGGTLSVYTADKYAIEVFSDQAGQVSKIHLTKTKNHAE
;
A
#
# COMPACT_ATOMS: atom_id res chain seq x y z
N MET A 1 -50.88 -10.13 35.06
CA MET A 1 -49.95 -11.08 35.69
C MET A 1 -50.30 -12.51 35.29
N LYS A 2 -49.64 -13.06 34.24
CA LYS A 2 -49.63 -14.49 33.84
C LYS A 2 -48.84 -14.66 32.52
N LYS A 3 -47.65 -14.05 32.41
CA LYS A 3 -46.75 -14.19 31.24
C LYS A 3 -45.27 -14.31 31.66
N PHE A 4 -44.99 -15.02 32.76
CA PHE A 4 -43.62 -15.19 33.28
C PHE A 4 -43.23 -16.65 33.57
N ILE A 5 -43.99 -17.63 33.05
CA ILE A 5 -43.78 -19.07 33.36
C ILE A 5 -43.23 -19.89 32.18
N TYR A 6 -43.09 -19.32 30.97
CA TYR A 6 -42.64 -20.09 29.79
C TYR A 6 -41.15 -19.97 29.44
N ILE A 7 -40.35 -19.20 30.19
CA ILE A 7 -38.93 -18.97 29.85
C ILE A 7 -37.97 -19.89 30.62
N ILE A 8 -38.45 -20.65 31.61
CA ILE A 8 -37.58 -21.50 32.46
C ILE A 8 -37.61 -23.00 32.08
N SER A 9 -38.49 -23.44 31.18
CA SER A 9 -38.60 -24.87 30.81
C SER A 9 -37.85 -25.29 29.53
N MET A 10 -37.01 -24.42 28.94
CA MET A 10 -36.33 -24.72 27.66
C MET A 10 -34.79 -24.72 27.77
N VAL A 11 -34.24 -24.82 28.99
CA VAL A 11 -32.78 -24.82 29.26
C VAL A 11 -32.30 -26.14 29.91
N MET A 12 -33.13 -27.18 29.97
CA MET A 12 -32.77 -28.47 30.61
C MET A 12 -32.99 -29.70 29.72
N LEU A 13 -32.71 -29.63 28.42
CA LEU A 13 -32.82 -30.82 27.54
C LEU A 13 -31.92 -30.73 26.29
N SER A 14 -30.60 -30.67 26.48
CA SER A 14 -29.64 -31.05 25.43
C SER A 14 -28.19 -31.17 25.93
N SER A 15 -27.99 -31.58 27.19
CA SER A 15 -26.70 -32.10 27.62
C SER A 15 -26.76 -33.63 27.63
N ILE A 16 -25.74 -34.25 27.00
CA ILE A 16 -25.39 -35.68 26.97
C ILE A 16 -26.00 -36.49 25.81
N ILE A 17 -25.30 -36.47 24.67
CA ILE A 17 -24.76 -37.72 24.08
C ILE A 17 -23.31 -37.45 23.69
N ALA A 18 -22.39 -38.07 24.42
CA ALA A 18 -21.00 -38.23 24.05
C ALA A 18 -20.86 -39.48 23.16
N GLY A 19 -20.03 -39.39 22.12
CA GLY A 19 -19.64 -40.51 21.25
C GLY A 19 -18.72 -40.02 20.14
N CYS A 20 -17.42 -40.13 20.36
CA CYS A 20 -16.32 -39.62 19.55
C CYS A 20 -16.24 -40.17 18.12
N SER A 21 -15.90 -39.31 17.16
CA SER A 21 -14.82 -39.59 16.20
C SER A 21 -14.24 -38.28 15.67
N SER A 22 -12.92 -38.23 15.68
CA SER A 22 -11.99 -37.14 15.40
C SER A 22 -12.00 -36.63 13.96
N GLU A 23 -12.07 -35.31 13.78
CA GLU A 23 -11.34 -34.54 12.75
C GLU A 23 -11.50 -33.04 13.08
N THR A 24 -10.46 -32.44 13.65
CA THR A 24 -10.46 -31.02 14.04
C THR A 24 -10.08 -30.17 12.83
N ASN A 25 -11.08 -29.85 12.00
CA ASN A 25 -11.02 -28.68 11.13
C ASN A 25 -11.26 -27.44 12.00
N ALA A 26 -10.20 -26.70 12.30
CA ALA A 26 -10.33 -25.38 12.91
C ALA A 26 -10.82 -24.40 11.83
N SER A 27 -12.13 -24.41 11.55
CA SER A 27 -12.79 -23.29 10.90
C SER A 27 -12.88 -22.15 11.91
N LEU A 28 -12.16 -21.07 11.64
CA LEU A 28 -12.35 -19.81 12.37
C LEU A 28 -13.79 -19.35 12.18
N ASN A 29 -14.50 -19.22 13.30
CA ASN A 29 -15.83 -18.67 13.42
C ASN A 29 -15.88 -17.31 12.70
N THR A 30 -16.48 -17.30 11.52
CA THR A 30 -17.14 -16.11 11.00
C THR A 30 -18.52 -16.16 11.65
N GLU A 31 -18.83 -15.22 12.54
CA GLU A 31 -20.20 -15.05 12.99
C GLU A 31 -21.05 -14.71 11.76
N ASP A 32 -21.82 -15.68 11.28
CA ASP A 32 -22.91 -15.46 10.34
C ASP A 32 -23.97 -14.61 11.05
N ILE A 33 -23.82 -13.29 10.93
CA ILE A 33 -24.93 -12.37 11.14
C ILE A 33 -25.80 -12.47 9.89
N THR A 34 -26.79 -13.35 9.92
CA THR A 34 -27.94 -13.28 9.02
C THR A 34 -28.64 -11.94 9.22
N PHE A 35 -28.36 -10.99 8.33
CA PHE A 35 -29.20 -9.82 8.15
C PHE A 35 -30.47 -10.25 7.42
N GLU A 36 -31.57 -10.28 8.15
CA GLU A 36 -32.91 -10.24 7.55
C GLU A 36 -32.97 -9.02 6.61
N LYS A 37 -33.40 -9.25 5.37
CA LYS A 37 -33.81 -8.19 4.45
C LYS A 37 -35.02 -7.46 5.05
N GLU A 38 -34.78 -6.42 5.83
CA GLU A 38 -35.71 -5.30 5.91
C GLU A 38 -35.37 -4.35 4.74
N ASP A 39 -36.14 -4.47 3.66
CA ASP A 39 -36.33 -3.39 2.70
C ASP A 39 -36.98 -2.20 3.45
N LYS A 40 -36.16 -1.39 4.10
CA LYS A 40 -36.46 0.00 4.38
C LYS A 40 -35.50 0.83 3.56
N ILE A 41 -36.07 1.45 2.54
CA ILE A 41 -35.52 2.60 1.83
C ILE A 41 -35.30 3.68 2.90
N GLU A 42 -34.14 3.66 3.55
CA GLU A 42 -33.61 4.84 4.20
C GLU A 42 -33.36 5.85 3.09
N ALA A 43 -34.03 6.99 3.19
CA ALA A 43 -33.83 8.10 2.28
C ALA A 43 -32.33 8.39 2.20
N GLU A 44 -31.74 8.17 1.03
CA GLU A 44 -30.44 8.74 0.69
C GLU A 44 -30.58 10.24 0.91
N ASP A 45 -29.95 10.76 1.97
CA ASP A 45 -29.70 12.19 2.07
C ASP A 45 -29.07 12.60 0.73
N GLU A 46 -29.79 13.48 0.02
CA GLU A 46 -29.48 13.97 -1.31
C GLU A 46 -28.25 14.88 -1.21
N PHE A 47 -27.08 14.31 -0.85
CA PHE A 47 -25.82 15.01 -0.93
C PHE A 47 -25.56 15.28 -2.41
N SER A 48 -25.66 16.56 -2.80
CA SER A 48 -25.22 17.01 -4.12
C SER A 48 -23.81 16.49 -4.35
N ALA A 49 -23.63 15.67 -5.41
CA ALA A 49 -22.34 15.06 -5.71
C ALA A 49 -21.23 16.11 -5.81
N VAL A 50 -21.54 17.31 -6.30
CA VAL A 50 -20.59 18.43 -6.39
C VAL A 50 -21.16 19.65 -5.67
N GLN A 51 -20.33 20.35 -4.88
CA GLN A 51 -20.70 21.66 -4.33
C GLN A 51 -20.73 22.69 -5.45
N THR A 52 -21.82 23.47 -5.52
CA THR A 52 -22.08 24.37 -6.66
C THR A 52 -22.24 25.84 -6.29
N GLU A 53 -22.43 26.16 -5.02
CA GLU A 53 -22.71 27.51 -4.56
C GLU A 53 -21.49 28.41 -4.75
N GLY A 54 -21.68 29.60 -5.34
CA GLY A 54 -20.62 30.59 -5.58
C GLY A 54 -19.57 30.22 -6.65
N LYS A 55 -19.57 28.99 -7.16
CA LYS A 55 -18.53 28.49 -8.08
C LYS A 55 -18.80 28.85 -9.55
N GLU A 56 -17.73 29.24 -10.26
CA GLU A 56 -17.77 29.42 -11.71
C GLU A 56 -18.11 28.09 -12.40
N LYS A 57 -18.99 28.14 -13.40
CA LYS A 57 -19.43 26.97 -14.17
C LYS A 57 -18.82 26.98 -15.57
N LYS A 58 -18.37 25.82 -16.05
CA LYS A 58 -17.95 25.63 -17.44
C LYS A 58 -18.57 24.37 -18.03
N ASP A 59 -18.71 24.36 -19.36
CA ASP A 59 -19.18 23.19 -20.11
C ASP A 59 -18.11 22.08 -20.09
N SER A 60 -18.50 20.88 -19.68
CA SER A 60 -17.59 19.73 -19.54
C SER A 60 -17.05 19.24 -20.88
N VAL A 61 -17.81 19.39 -21.97
CA VAL A 61 -17.36 18.99 -23.32
C VAL A 61 -16.27 19.95 -23.81
N TRP A 62 -16.44 21.24 -23.55
CA TRP A 62 -15.42 22.25 -23.81
C TRP A 62 -14.16 21.99 -22.98
N LEU A 63 -14.30 21.75 -21.66
CA LEU A 63 -13.17 21.44 -20.78
C LEU A 63 -12.43 20.18 -21.22
N LYS A 64 -13.13 19.13 -21.64
CA LYS A 64 -12.54 17.91 -22.19
C LYS A 64 -11.63 18.17 -23.39
N ASN A 65 -11.93 19.18 -24.21
CA ASN A 65 -11.13 19.53 -25.39
C ASN A 65 -10.02 20.55 -25.10
N LYS A 66 -10.07 21.25 -23.96
CA LYS A 66 -9.19 22.40 -23.67
C LYS A 66 -8.28 22.20 -22.47
N SER A 67 -8.61 21.29 -21.57
CA SER A 67 -7.78 20.97 -20.42
C SER A 67 -6.59 20.12 -20.86
N LEU A 68 -5.41 20.42 -20.31
CA LEU A 68 -4.22 19.62 -20.58
C LEU A 68 -4.37 18.22 -19.97
N TYR A 69 -5.05 18.13 -18.83
CA TYR A 69 -5.30 16.88 -18.14
C TYR A 69 -6.76 16.70 -17.73
N GLN A 70 -7.20 15.44 -17.77
CA GLN A 70 -8.52 14.99 -17.33
C GLN A 70 -8.37 13.65 -16.61
N PHE A 71 -9.07 13.49 -15.48
CA PHE A 71 -9.02 12.27 -14.68
C PHE A 71 -10.40 11.84 -14.20
N GLU A 72 -10.61 10.53 -14.09
CA GLU A 72 -11.69 10.00 -13.28
C GLU A 72 -11.25 9.99 -11.80
N ALA A 73 -12.09 10.51 -10.92
CA ALA A 73 -11.87 10.47 -9.49
C ALA A 73 -13.06 9.81 -8.77
N ALA A 74 -12.81 9.25 -7.60
CA ALA A 74 -13.83 8.64 -6.77
C ALA A 74 -13.75 9.15 -5.34
N ASP A 75 -14.91 9.25 -4.70
CA ASP A 75 -15.06 9.39 -3.26
C ASP A 75 -16.20 8.48 -2.79
N GLY A 76 -15.86 7.36 -2.15
CA GLY A 76 -16.85 6.34 -1.81
C GLY A 76 -17.42 5.69 -3.06
N LYS A 77 -18.74 5.80 -3.21
CA LYS A 77 -19.47 5.34 -4.40
C LYS A 77 -19.59 6.43 -5.47
N LEU A 78 -19.36 7.69 -5.12
CA LEU A 78 -19.50 8.83 -6.00
C LEU A 78 -18.31 8.88 -6.97
N LYS A 79 -18.60 9.20 -8.24
CA LYS A 79 -17.62 9.25 -9.31
C LYS A 79 -17.65 10.61 -9.96
N TYR A 80 -16.46 11.09 -10.29
CA TYR A 80 -16.23 12.44 -10.77
C TYR A 80 -15.33 12.45 -11.99
N THR A 81 -15.39 13.55 -12.72
CA THR A 81 -14.35 13.95 -13.66
C THR A 81 -13.70 15.22 -13.15
N VAL A 82 -12.37 15.20 -13.05
CA VAL A 82 -11.55 16.37 -12.68
C VAL A 82 -10.79 16.84 -13.90
N TYR A 83 -10.80 18.15 -14.13
CA TYR A 83 -10.11 18.82 -15.21
C TYR A 83 -9.06 19.77 -14.66
N LEU A 84 -7.84 19.72 -15.21
CA LEU A 84 -6.78 20.68 -14.92
C LEU A 84 -6.60 21.58 -16.15
N PHE A 85 -7.09 22.81 -16.05
CA PHE A 85 -7.19 23.75 -17.16
C PHE A 85 -6.29 24.96 -16.95
N ALA A 86 -5.43 25.29 -17.91
CA ALA A 86 -4.62 26.50 -17.88
C ALA A 86 -5.43 27.72 -18.35
N GLU A 87 -5.52 28.74 -17.51
CA GLU A 87 -6.21 29.99 -17.84
C GLU A 87 -5.43 30.83 -18.87
N ASP A 88 -4.09 30.70 -18.88
CA ASP A 88 -3.16 31.47 -19.72
C ASP A 88 -2.02 30.60 -20.31
N GLN A 89 -2.37 29.45 -20.88
CA GLN A 89 -1.39 28.45 -21.34
C GLN A 89 -0.34 29.00 -22.34
N GLY A 90 0.93 28.96 -21.95
CA GLY A 90 2.08 29.01 -22.84
C GLY A 90 2.46 27.61 -23.34
N ASN A 91 2.98 27.51 -24.57
CA ASN A 91 3.60 26.29 -25.07
C ASN A 91 4.88 26.62 -25.83
N THR A 92 5.97 25.94 -25.51
CA THR A 92 7.27 26.06 -26.16
C THR A 92 7.82 24.69 -26.48
N ILE A 93 8.50 24.55 -27.63
CA ILE A 93 9.28 23.33 -27.93
C ILE A 93 10.69 23.54 -27.39
N LEU A 94 11.23 22.56 -26.66
CA LEU A 94 12.58 22.65 -26.14
C LEU A 94 13.62 22.53 -27.26
N GLU A 95 14.51 23.51 -27.38
CA GLU A 95 15.54 23.55 -28.44
C GLU A 95 16.78 22.71 -28.11
N GLU A 96 16.97 22.40 -26.83
CA GLU A 96 18.08 21.63 -26.28
C GLU A 96 17.64 20.81 -25.07
N ASP A 97 18.43 19.80 -24.74
CA ASP A 97 18.24 19.04 -23.51
C ASP A 97 18.48 19.95 -22.30
N SER A 98 17.56 19.94 -21.35
CA SER A 98 17.63 20.75 -20.14
C SER A 98 16.90 20.07 -18.98
N GLN A 99 16.88 20.71 -17.82
CA GLN A 99 16.08 20.24 -16.67
C GLN A 99 14.58 20.19 -16.96
N LYS A 100 14.13 20.96 -17.96
CA LYS A 100 12.73 20.97 -18.39
C LYS A 100 12.36 19.72 -19.19
N GLY A 101 13.35 18.98 -19.70
CA GLY A 101 13.19 17.79 -20.51
C GLY A 101 14.11 17.76 -21.72
N LYS A 102 13.80 16.92 -22.70
CA LYS A 102 14.65 16.68 -23.86
C LYS A 102 14.33 17.65 -24.99
N LYS A 103 15.31 17.88 -25.85
CA LYS A 103 15.11 18.59 -27.12
C LYS A 103 13.94 17.98 -27.90
N GLY A 104 13.03 18.84 -28.34
CA GLY A 104 11.83 18.48 -29.09
C GLY A 104 10.59 18.25 -28.23
N ASP A 105 10.71 18.20 -26.90
CA ASP A 105 9.56 18.07 -26.01
C ASP A 105 8.69 19.34 -26.04
N SER A 106 7.36 19.16 -25.92
CA SER A 106 6.45 20.27 -25.64
C SER A 106 6.46 20.60 -24.15
N TYR A 107 6.74 21.85 -23.85
CA TYR A 107 6.82 22.41 -22.51
C TYR A 107 5.74 23.48 -22.33
N TYR A 108 4.78 23.18 -21.46
CA TYR A 108 3.61 23.99 -21.17
C TYR A 108 3.84 24.79 -19.89
N THR A 109 3.43 26.05 -19.89
CA THR A 109 3.41 26.91 -18.69
C THR A 109 2.04 27.56 -18.53
N GLY A 110 1.68 27.97 -17.31
CA GLY A 110 0.48 28.77 -17.06
C GLY A 110 -0.05 28.63 -15.64
N HIS A 111 -1.10 29.38 -15.33
CA HIS A 111 -1.87 29.31 -14.10
C HIS A 111 -3.03 28.34 -14.31
N TYR A 112 -3.01 27.23 -13.57
CA TYR A 112 -3.99 26.16 -13.74
C TYR A 112 -5.11 26.26 -12.71
N SER A 113 -6.34 26.10 -13.19
CA SER A 113 -7.55 25.98 -12.39
C SER A 113 -8.07 24.54 -12.45
N VAL A 114 -8.63 24.09 -11.32
CA VAL A 114 -9.27 22.77 -11.22
C VAL A 114 -10.77 22.91 -11.38
N TYR A 115 -11.36 22.09 -12.24
CA TYR A 115 -12.82 21.97 -12.37
C TYR A 115 -13.26 20.55 -12.02
N LEU A 116 -14.35 20.43 -11.27
CA LEU A 116 -14.95 19.17 -10.85
C LEU A 116 -16.33 19.02 -11.47
N ALA A 117 -16.59 17.88 -12.08
CA ALA A 117 -17.90 17.47 -12.55
C ALA A 117 -18.27 16.12 -11.93
N GLU A 118 -19.55 15.91 -11.65
CA GLU A 118 -20.06 14.53 -11.51
C GLU A 118 -19.78 13.78 -12.82
N LYS A 119 -19.53 12.46 -12.72
CA LYS A 119 -19.27 11.63 -13.88
C LYS A 119 -20.39 11.80 -14.93
N ASP A 120 -19.98 12.02 -16.18
CA ASP A 120 -20.84 12.25 -17.34
C ASP A 120 -21.72 13.53 -17.30
N SER A 121 -21.56 14.39 -16.29
CA SER A 121 -22.21 15.70 -16.24
C SER A 121 -21.71 16.62 -17.36
N LYS A 122 -22.63 17.41 -17.91
CA LYS A 122 -22.33 18.44 -18.92
C LYS A 122 -21.74 19.72 -18.33
N VAL A 123 -21.78 19.87 -17.01
CA VAL A 123 -21.30 21.06 -16.32
C VAL A 123 -20.26 20.67 -15.28
N ALA A 124 -19.15 21.40 -15.26
CA ALA A 124 -18.11 21.33 -14.24
C ALA A 124 -18.02 22.66 -13.49
N TYR A 125 -17.62 22.59 -12.23
CA TYR A 125 -17.56 23.72 -11.31
C TYR A 125 -16.11 23.96 -10.89
N LYS A 126 -15.66 25.22 -10.94
CA LYS A 126 -14.32 25.62 -10.51
C LYS A 126 -14.14 25.33 -9.01
N GLN A 127 -12.97 24.83 -8.64
CA GLN A 127 -12.62 24.47 -7.27
C GLN A 127 -11.58 25.44 -6.73
N ASP A 128 -11.68 25.77 -5.45
CA ASP A 128 -10.79 26.70 -4.76
C ASP A 128 -9.53 25.98 -4.26
N VAL A 129 -8.81 25.37 -5.20
CA VAL A 129 -7.56 24.65 -4.98
C VAL A 129 -6.56 25.06 -6.04
N LEU A 130 -5.26 25.09 -5.68
CA LEU A 130 -4.19 25.59 -6.54
C LEU A 130 -4.34 27.06 -6.98
N SER A 131 -5.32 27.81 -6.48
CA SER A 131 -5.62 29.19 -6.90
C SER A 131 -4.53 30.20 -6.53
N GLU A 132 -3.75 29.91 -5.49
CA GLU A 132 -2.57 30.70 -5.10
C GLU A 132 -1.25 30.13 -5.64
N ALA A 133 -1.30 29.06 -6.44
CA ALA A 133 -0.08 28.46 -6.97
C ALA A 133 0.57 29.41 -7.99
N SER A 134 1.90 29.50 -7.92
CA SER A 134 2.69 30.10 -8.98
C SER A 134 2.42 29.41 -10.31
N GLU A 135 2.78 30.07 -11.41
CA GLU A 135 2.80 29.46 -12.74
C GLU A 135 3.36 28.03 -12.67
N MET A 136 2.54 27.07 -13.12
CA MET A 136 2.89 25.66 -13.16
C MET A 136 3.47 25.31 -14.52
N VAL A 137 4.29 24.26 -14.53
CA VAL A 137 5.00 23.80 -15.71
C VAL A 137 4.81 22.31 -15.92
N PHE A 138 4.59 21.93 -17.19
CA PHE A 138 4.39 20.55 -17.59
C PHE A 138 5.16 20.22 -18.85
N ASN A 139 5.82 19.07 -18.87
CA ASN A 139 6.43 18.50 -20.06
C ASN A 139 5.63 17.28 -20.51
N SER A 140 5.27 17.24 -21.81
CA SER A 140 4.59 16.12 -22.46
C SER A 140 5.27 14.75 -22.32
N SER A 141 6.59 14.69 -22.13
CA SER A 141 7.38 13.46 -21.99
C SER A 141 7.49 12.99 -20.53
N GLN A 142 7.06 13.81 -19.56
CA GLN A 142 7.13 13.51 -18.14
C GLN A 142 5.74 13.26 -17.56
N GLU A 143 5.60 12.18 -16.78
CA GLU A 143 4.35 11.89 -16.09
C GLU A 143 4.27 12.67 -14.78
N GLN A 144 3.99 13.98 -14.91
CA GLN A 144 3.88 14.91 -13.77
C GLN A 144 2.49 14.93 -13.15
N VAL A 145 1.46 14.53 -13.89
CA VAL A 145 0.08 14.49 -13.39
C VAL A 145 -0.54 13.13 -13.63
N TYR A 146 -0.96 12.47 -12.55
CA TYR A 146 -1.55 11.13 -12.61
C TYR A 146 -2.42 10.88 -11.37
N THR A 147 -3.10 9.72 -11.35
CA THR A 147 -3.95 9.34 -10.24
C THR A 147 -3.42 8.12 -9.49
N LEU A 148 -3.70 8.07 -8.20
CA LEU A 148 -3.49 6.90 -7.35
C LEU A 148 -4.83 6.48 -6.75
N LYS A 149 -5.23 5.22 -6.99
CA LYS A 149 -6.41 4.64 -6.37
C LYS A 149 -6.09 4.12 -4.97
N MET A 150 -6.73 4.73 -3.97
CA MET A 150 -6.58 4.44 -2.53
C MET A 150 -7.95 4.02 -1.98
N ARG A 151 -8.18 2.72 -1.80
CA ARG A 151 -9.47 2.16 -1.35
C ARG A 151 -10.65 2.67 -2.21
N ASN A 152 -11.48 3.53 -1.63
CA ASN A 152 -12.66 4.18 -2.17
C ASN A 152 -12.39 5.63 -2.61
N LYS A 153 -11.15 6.11 -2.53
CA LYS A 153 -10.74 7.45 -2.96
C LYS A 153 -9.76 7.38 -4.13
N THR A 154 -9.78 8.43 -4.94
CA THR A 154 -8.73 8.70 -5.93
C THR A 154 -7.94 9.93 -5.50
N ILE A 155 -6.64 9.77 -5.35
CA ILE A 155 -5.70 10.88 -5.18
C ILE A 155 -5.23 11.32 -6.56
N ILE A 156 -5.29 12.61 -6.85
CA ILE A 156 -4.74 13.23 -8.05
C ILE A 156 -3.42 13.86 -7.65
N SER A 157 -2.32 13.41 -8.24
CA SER A 157 -0.99 13.91 -7.95
C SER A 157 -0.55 14.87 -9.03
N VAL A 158 -0.18 16.10 -8.65
CA VAL A 158 0.35 17.13 -9.55
C VAL A 158 1.76 17.49 -9.08
N PHE A 159 2.78 17.11 -9.84
CA PHE A 159 4.18 17.32 -9.49
C PHE A 159 4.79 18.50 -10.25
N GLN A 160 5.34 19.46 -9.49
CA GLN A 160 6.04 20.62 -10.01
C GLN A 160 7.55 20.52 -9.73
N PRO A 161 8.43 20.86 -10.69
CA PRO A 161 9.88 20.83 -10.47
C PRO A 161 10.31 21.67 -9.27
N LYS A 162 11.24 21.14 -8.47
CA LYS A 162 11.85 21.80 -7.30
C LYS A 162 13.37 21.59 -7.34
N GLY A 163 14.10 22.47 -8.00
CA GLY A 163 15.55 22.27 -8.22
C GLY A 163 15.82 21.33 -9.40
N GLN A 164 16.96 20.63 -9.40
CA GLN A 164 17.41 19.86 -10.56
C GLN A 164 16.71 18.49 -10.68
N ASP A 165 16.67 17.72 -9.59
CA ASP A 165 16.28 16.30 -9.61
C ASP A 165 15.08 15.98 -8.70
N GLU A 166 14.46 17.00 -8.11
CA GLU A 166 13.31 16.85 -7.23
C GLU A 166 12.06 17.50 -7.83
N ALA A 167 10.90 16.97 -7.45
CA ALA A 167 9.59 17.51 -7.73
C ALA A 167 8.77 17.58 -6.43
N LYS A 168 8.09 18.71 -6.22
CA LYS A 168 7.12 18.90 -5.15
C LYS A 168 5.75 18.45 -5.63
N GLY A 169 5.11 17.57 -4.86
CA GLY A 169 3.76 17.08 -5.14
C GLY A 169 2.70 17.94 -4.46
N HIS A 170 1.72 18.36 -5.25
CA HIS A 170 0.40 18.78 -4.79
C HIS A 170 -0.53 17.58 -4.94
N LEU A 171 -0.96 17.01 -3.81
CA LEU A 171 -1.82 15.84 -3.80
C LEU A 171 -3.24 16.29 -3.51
N LEU A 172 -4.17 16.01 -4.41
CA LEU A 172 -5.55 16.45 -4.32
C LEU A 172 -6.47 15.25 -4.18
N ALA A 173 -7.61 15.42 -3.50
CA ALA A 173 -8.67 14.42 -3.43
C ALA A 173 -10.03 15.09 -3.40
N VAL A 174 -11.07 14.35 -3.76
CA VAL A 174 -12.45 14.80 -3.58
C VAL A 174 -12.92 14.45 -2.16
N LYS A 175 -13.56 15.41 -1.50
CA LYS A 175 -14.27 15.23 -0.24
C LYS A 175 -15.48 16.15 -0.20
N ASP A 176 -16.64 15.58 0.15
CA ASP A 176 -17.90 16.31 0.32
C ASP A 176 -18.29 17.16 -0.91
N GLY A 177 -17.95 16.65 -2.11
CA GLY A 177 -18.23 17.29 -3.40
C GLY A 177 -17.28 18.43 -3.78
N GLU A 178 -16.14 18.54 -3.11
CA GLU A 178 -15.09 19.53 -3.41
C GLU A 178 -13.74 18.87 -3.65
N VAL A 179 -12.91 19.46 -4.51
CA VAL A 179 -11.50 19.08 -4.60
C VAL A 179 -10.71 19.86 -3.55
N ILE A 180 -10.04 19.14 -2.66
CA ILE A 180 -9.18 19.73 -1.64
C ILE A 180 -7.75 19.20 -1.77
N GLU A 181 -6.78 20.00 -1.33
CA GLU A 181 -5.39 19.55 -1.21
C GLU A 181 -5.23 18.71 0.07
N ILE A 182 -4.62 17.54 -0.08
CA ILE A 182 -4.29 16.63 1.01
C ILE A 182 -3.20 17.29 1.84
N SER A 183 -3.52 17.53 3.11
CA SER A 183 -2.58 18.15 4.04
C SER A 183 -1.44 17.20 4.39
N SER A 184 -0.23 17.73 4.61
CA SER A 184 0.92 16.94 5.05
C SER A 184 1.77 17.73 6.03
N GLU A 185 2.38 17.04 6.99
CA GLU A 185 3.26 17.70 8.00
C GLU A 185 4.50 18.35 7.37
N LYS A 186 4.93 17.82 6.22
CA LYS A 186 6.07 18.28 5.44
C LYS A 186 5.71 18.24 3.96
N ASP A 187 6.41 19.03 3.15
CA ASP A 187 6.32 18.94 1.69
C ASP A 187 6.49 17.48 1.23
N VAL A 188 5.57 17.00 0.38
CA VAL A 188 5.73 15.73 -0.32
C VAL A 188 6.67 15.96 -1.50
N ILE A 189 7.89 15.45 -1.39
CA ILE A 189 8.94 15.58 -2.40
C ILE A 189 9.28 14.19 -2.94
N THR A 190 9.41 14.10 -4.26
CA THR A 190 9.87 12.90 -4.98
C THR A 190 10.93 13.30 -6.01
N SER A 191 11.60 12.33 -6.60
CA SER A 191 12.53 12.52 -7.70
C SER A 191 11.75 12.82 -8.98
N SER A 192 12.26 13.73 -9.80
CA SER A 192 11.70 14.02 -11.13
C SER A 192 11.66 12.80 -12.05
N LEU A 193 12.44 11.75 -11.75
CA LEU A 193 12.50 10.51 -12.52
C LEU A 193 11.47 9.45 -12.07
N ALA A 194 10.77 9.67 -10.96
CA ALA A 194 10.01 8.62 -10.29
C ALA A 194 8.60 9.04 -9.88
N LYS A 195 7.63 8.20 -10.24
CA LYS A 195 6.29 8.25 -9.66
C LYS A 195 6.34 7.86 -8.19
N ILE A 196 5.44 8.44 -7.41
CA ILE A 196 5.13 7.98 -6.06
C ILE A 196 4.39 6.64 -6.14
N LYS A 197 4.63 5.76 -5.17
CA LYS A 197 4.03 4.42 -5.14
C LYS A 197 2.95 4.36 -4.09
N ARG A 198 1.85 3.67 -4.38
CA ARG A 198 0.84 3.30 -3.38
C ARG A 198 1.23 1.97 -2.76
N VAL A 199 1.03 1.81 -1.45
CA VAL A 199 1.30 0.55 -0.75
C VAL A 199 0.11 0.15 0.12
N ASN A 200 -0.46 -1.02 -0.17
CA ASN A 200 -1.60 -1.62 0.55
C ASN A 200 -2.78 -0.66 0.77
N GLN A 201 -2.96 0.29 -0.15
CA GLN A 201 -4.00 1.33 -0.14
C GLN A 201 -4.05 2.20 1.14
N LYS A 202 -3.03 2.11 1.99
CA LYS A 202 -2.92 2.85 3.26
C LYS A 202 -1.73 3.80 3.27
N PHE A 203 -0.70 3.46 2.50
CA PHE A 203 0.54 4.22 2.47
C PHE A 203 0.84 4.72 1.08
N ILE A 204 1.60 5.81 1.04
CA ILE A 204 2.22 6.36 -0.16
C ILE A 204 3.72 6.39 0.10
N GLN A 205 4.53 6.00 -0.88
CA GLN A 205 5.96 6.16 -0.79
C GLN A 205 6.50 7.11 -1.85
N THR A 206 7.43 7.95 -1.43
CA THR A 206 8.20 8.84 -2.31
C THR A 206 9.69 8.52 -2.19
N VAL A 207 10.42 8.79 -3.27
CA VAL A 207 11.88 8.63 -3.34
C VAL A 207 12.48 9.94 -3.76
N GLN A 208 13.55 10.41 -3.11
CA GLN A 208 14.28 11.62 -3.52
C GLN A 208 15.78 11.37 -3.41
N ASN A 209 16.57 12.01 -4.26
CA ASN A 209 18.03 11.99 -4.14
C ASN A 209 18.49 13.21 -3.34
N ARG A 210 19.14 12.99 -2.20
CA ARG A 210 19.74 14.03 -1.37
C ARG A 210 21.21 13.73 -1.15
N GLN A 211 22.09 14.60 -1.67
CA GLN A 211 23.54 14.52 -1.45
C GLN A 211 24.09 13.12 -1.77
N ASP A 212 23.76 12.60 -2.97
CA ASP A 212 24.16 11.27 -3.46
C ASP A 212 23.58 10.08 -2.68
N LYS A 213 22.58 10.31 -1.82
CA LYS A 213 21.83 9.27 -1.12
C LYS A 213 20.38 9.29 -1.53
N TRP A 214 19.84 8.11 -1.81
CA TRP A 214 18.41 7.98 -2.01
C TRP A 214 17.70 7.91 -0.67
N VAL A 215 16.67 8.73 -0.52
CA VAL A 215 15.84 8.78 0.67
C VAL A 215 14.45 8.30 0.29
N VAL A 216 14.02 7.19 0.89
CA VAL A 216 12.65 6.69 0.78
C VAL A 216 11.85 7.23 1.96
N SER A 217 10.72 7.86 1.69
CA SER A 217 9.78 8.33 2.70
C SER A 217 8.44 7.63 2.52
N THR A 218 7.95 7.00 3.58
CA THR A 218 6.64 6.34 3.62
C THR A 218 5.67 7.18 4.43
N TRP A 219 4.54 7.51 3.82
CA TRP A 219 3.50 8.37 4.36
C TRP A 219 2.26 7.54 4.65
N LEU A 220 1.72 7.64 5.87
CA LEU A 220 0.42 7.08 6.21
C LEU A 220 -0.67 8.03 5.73
N PHE A 221 -1.58 7.53 4.91
CA PHE A 221 -2.74 8.29 4.43
C PHE A 221 -3.93 8.09 5.35
N ASN A 222 -4.42 9.18 5.92
CA ASN A 222 -5.69 9.22 6.63
C ASN A 222 -6.79 9.68 5.66
N GLU A 223 -7.67 8.74 5.33
CA GLU A 223 -8.76 8.93 4.39
C GLU A 223 -9.84 9.88 4.92
N GLU A 224 -10.12 9.85 6.23
CA GLU A 224 -11.17 10.67 6.87
C GLU A 224 -10.76 12.14 6.93
N THR A 225 -9.52 12.41 7.33
CA THR A 225 -9.00 13.78 7.46
C THR A 225 -8.36 14.30 6.17
N LEU A 226 -8.13 13.45 5.17
CA LEU A 226 -7.32 13.75 3.98
C LEU A 226 -5.98 14.37 4.35
N SER A 227 -5.21 13.61 5.12
CA SER A 227 -3.88 14.01 5.57
C SER A 227 -2.84 12.91 5.40
N LEU A 228 -1.58 13.33 5.24
CA LEU A 228 -0.40 12.47 5.20
C LEU A 228 0.50 12.75 6.41
N THR A 229 0.78 11.70 7.16
CA THR A 229 1.74 11.72 8.27
C THR A 229 2.96 10.89 7.88
N LEU A 230 4.17 11.41 8.14
CA LEU A 230 5.39 10.65 7.87
C LEU A 230 5.42 9.42 8.80
N HIS A 231 5.27 8.23 8.24
CA HIS A 231 5.28 6.98 8.99
C HIS A 231 6.69 6.44 9.15
N ASP A 232 7.46 6.46 8.07
CA ASP A 232 8.80 5.89 8.04
C ASP A 232 9.71 6.60 7.05
N ARG A 233 11.01 6.59 7.32
CA ARG A 233 12.04 7.14 6.42
C ARG A 233 13.28 6.26 6.46
N GLU A 234 13.85 6.00 5.29
CA GLU A 234 15.09 5.25 5.10
C GLU A 234 16.05 6.03 4.21
N GLU A 235 17.34 6.00 4.52
CA GLU A 235 18.40 6.50 3.64
C GLU A 235 19.21 5.32 3.12
N LEU A 236 19.22 5.14 1.81
CA LEU A 236 19.87 4.01 1.16
C LEU A 236 21.36 4.31 0.94
N GLY A 237 22.19 3.32 1.27
CA GLY A 237 23.64 3.38 1.07
C GLY A 237 24.04 3.32 -0.41
N SER A 238 25.18 3.95 -0.73
CA SER A 238 25.70 4.13 -2.09
C SER A 238 25.83 2.86 -2.93
N GLU A 239 26.11 1.72 -2.29
CA GLU A 239 26.40 0.45 -2.96
C GLU A 239 25.17 -0.21 -3.58
N ASN A 240 23.96 0.14 -3.13
CA ASN A 240 22.72 -0.44 -3.63
C ASN A 240 22.01 0.43 -4.67
N ASN A 241 22.48 1.66 -4.92
CA ASN A 241 21.67 2.77 -5.43
C ASN A 241 21.11 2.66 -6.86
N ALA A 242 21.78 1.98 -7.79
CA ALA A 242 21.32 1.94 -9.19
C ALA A 242 20.29 0.82 -9.43
N SER A 243 20.53 -0.38 -8.90
CA SER A 243 19.71 -1.57 -9.19
C SER A 243 18.29 -1.46 -8.61
N TRP A 244 18.16 -0.95 -7.37
CA TRP A 244 16.85 -0.80 -6.74
C TRP A 244 16.03 0.35 -7.35
N MET A 245 16.67 1.45 -7.74
CA MET A 245 15.99 2.60 -8.34
C MET A 245 15.47 2.24 -9.73
N ASN A 246 16.22 1.45 -10.50
CA ASN A 246 15.72 0.89 -11.76
C ASN A 246 14.47 0.05 -11.52
N LYS A 247 14.47 -0.83 -10.51
CA LYS A 247 13.25 -1.58 -10.13
C LYS A 247 12.09 -0.65 -9.74
N TRP A 248 12.36 0.40 -8.97
CA TRP A 248 11.33 1.39 -8.62
C TRP A 248 10.70 2.04 -9.85
N ILE A 249 11.51 2.43 -10.82
CA ILE A 249 11.06 3.11 -12.02
C ILE A 249 10.34 2.13 -12.97
N GLU A 250 10.91 0.93 -13.15
CA GLU A 250 10.46 -0.04 -14.16
C GLU A 250 9.29 -0.93 -13.70
N ASP A 251 9.18 -1.22 -12.40
CA ASP A 251 8.18 -2.14 -11.84
C ASP A 251 7.12 -1.37 -11.03
N GLU A 252 5.90 -1.33 -11.54
CA GLU A 252 4.76 -0.70 -10.87
C GLU A 252 4.40 -1.35 -9.52
N ALA A 253 4.61 -2.67 -9.39
CA ALA A 253 4.33 -3.41 -8.15
C ALA A 253 5.41 -3.18 -7.09
N PHE A 254 6.62 -2.79 -7.49
CA PHE A 254 7.72 -2.58 -6.57
C PHE A 254 7.52 -1.34 -5.68
N TYR A 255 7.77 -1.53 -4.39
CA TYR A 255 7.98 -0.48 -3.40
C TYR A 255 9.09 -0.91 -2.44
N TYR A 256 9.69 0.02 -1.70
CA TYR A 256 10.79 -0.34 -0.81
C TYR A 256 10.23 -0.79 0.56
N PRO A 257 10.62 -1.96 1.09
CA PRO A 257 10.17 -2.41 2.41
C PRO A 257 10.48 -1.38 3.50
N PHE A 258 9.51 -1.11 4.35
CA PHE A 258 9.59 -0.07 5.38
C PHE A 258 9.08 -0.59 6.71
N LYS A 259 9.48 0.06 7.80
CA LYS A 259 9.09 -0.36 9.15
C LYS A 259 7.58 -0.28 9.32
N ASN A 260 6.91 -1.43 9.30
CA ASN A 260 5.46 -1.55 9.41
C ASN A 260 5.02 -2.74 10.28
N LEU A 261 5.97 -3.44 10.90
CA LEU A 261 5.73 -4.54 11.82
C LEU A 261 6.28 -4.22 13.20
N GLU A 262 5.40 -4.32 14.18
CA GLU A 262 5.78 -4.35 15.59
C GLU A 262 5.94 -5.80 16.03
N LEU A 263 7.02 -6.08 16.74
CA LEU A 263 7.26 -7.37 17.34
C LEU A 263 6.50 -7.51 18.66
N SER A 264 5.98 -8.70 18.90
CA SER A 264 5.27 -9.06 20.13
C SER A 264 5.89 -10.31 20.76
N SER A 265 5.57 -10.60 22.01
CA SER A 265 6.01 -11.84 22.67
C SER A 265 5.21 -13.07 22.21
N ASP A 266 4.06 -12.89 21.56
CA ASP A 266 3.18 -13.97 21.11
C ASP A 266 3.57 -14.56 19.73
N VAL A 267 4.67 -14.11 19.13
CA VAL A 267 5.13 -14.59 17.81
C VAL A 267 5.30 -16.10 17.78
N ILE A 268 5.90 -16.69 18.83
CA ILE A 268 6.11 -18.14 18.89
C ILE A 268 4.78 -18.91 18.91
N GLU A 269 3.77 -18.41 19.64
CA GLU A 269 2.45 -19.05 19.69
C GLU A 269 1.69 -18.93 18.36
N LYS A 270 1.86 -17.82 17.64
CA LYS A 270 1.34 -17.66 16.27
C LYS A 270 2.06 -18.59 15.28
N ALA A 271 3.38 -18.70 15.39
CA ALA A 271 4.18 -19.56 14.55
C ALA A 271 3.84 -21.04 14.71
N LYS A 272 3.47 -21.51 15.91
CA LYS A 272 2.96 -22.89 16.13
C LYS A 272 1.70 -23.20 15.30
N GLN A 273 0.92 -22.18 14.97
CA GLN A 273 -0.28 -22.28 14.13
C GLN A 273 0.03 -22.06 12.64
N GLY A 274 1.31 -21.89 12.28
CA GLY A 274 1.74 -21.56 10.91
C GLY A 274 1.47 -20.12 10.52
N ILE A 275 1.10 -19.24 11.46
CA ILE A 275 0.79 -17.83 11.19
C ILE A 275 2.10 -17.02 11.18
N PRO A 276 2.49 -16.41 10.05
CA PRO A 276 3.70 -15.62 9.95
C PRO A 276 3.56 -14.26 10.64
N LEU A 277 4.70 -13.61 10.86
CA LEU A 277 4.73 -12.19 11.19
C LEU A 277 4.30 -11.36 9.98
N GLY A 278 3.34 -10.45 10.16
CA GLY A 278 3.07 -9.43 9.14
C GLY A 278 2.46 -9.89 7.83
N SER A 279 1.93 -11.12 7.78
CA SER A 279 1.10 -11.62 6.68
C SER A 279 -0.17 -12.27 7.21
N PRO A 280 -1.33 -12.06 6.55
CA PRO A 280 -2.58 -12.68 6.95
C PRO A 280 -2.69 -14.15 6.52
N TYR A 281 -1.76 -14.65 5.70
CA TYR A 281 -1.84 -16.01 5.13
C TYR A 281 -0.94 -16.98 5.90
N PRO A 282 -1.52 -17.95 6.63
CA PRO A 282 -0.72 -18.98 7.30
C PRO A 282 -0.09 -19.96 6.30
N ILE A 283 0.97 -20.65 6.75
CA ILE A 283 1.53 -21.81 6.04
C ILE A 283 0.41 -22.84 5.78
N GLY A 284 0.34 -23.33 4.54
CA GLY A 284 -0.73 -24.18 4.05
C GLY A 284 -1.76 -23.47 3.17
N THR A 285 -1.80 -22.13 3.17
CA THR A 285 -2.65 -21.36 2.25
C THR A 285 -2.26 -21.63 0.80
N ASN A 286 -3.23 -21.75 -0.11
CA ASN A 286 -2.92 -21.95 -1.53
C ASN A 286 -2.37 -20.66 -2.16
N ILE A 287 -1.24 -20.74 -2.85
CA ILE A 287 -0.62 -19.56 -3.46
C ILE A 287 -1.54 -18.86 -4.48
N SER A 288 -2.44 -19.60 -5.13
CA SER A 288 -3.40 -19.03 -6.08
C SER A 288 -4.41 -18.10 -5.41
N GLU A 289 -4.76 -18.36 -4.15
CA GLU A 289 -5.66 -17.52 -3.37
C GLU A 289 -4.97 -16.21 -2.99
N ILE A 290 -3.70 -16.30 -2.56
CA ILE A 290 -2.86 -15.14 -2.24
C ILE A 290 -2.69 -14.24 -3.46
N LYS A 291 -2.36 -14.81 -4.64
CA LYS A 291 -2.24 -14.03 -5.88
C LYS A 291 -3.56 -13.36 -6.31
N LYS A 292 -4.71 -13.93 -5.91
CA LYS A 292 -6.02 -13.36 -6.24
C LYS A 292 -6.35 -12.17 -5.34
N SER A 293 -6.00 -12.24 -4.06
CA SER A 293 -6.18 -11.12 -3.12
C SER A 293 -5.11 -10.03 -3.29
N GLU A 294 -3.89 -10.43 -3.63
CA GLU A 294 -2.72 -9.57 -3.82
C GLU A 294 -2.13 -9.82 -5.22
N PRO A 295 -2.66 -9.16 -6.26
CA PRO A 295 -2.24 -9.38 -7.64
C PRO A 295 -0.88 -8.76 -8.00
N ASP A 296 -0.42 -7.79 -7.21
CA ASP A 296 0.75 -6.96 -7.51
C ASP A 296 2.04 -7.60 -6.94
N PHE A 297 2.45 -8.75 -7.50
CA PHE A 297 3.72 -9.41 -7.16
C PHE A 297 4.86 -8.98 -8.12
N ILE A 298 6.10 -8.96 -7.62
CA ILE A 298 7.30 -8.57 -8.39
C ILE A 298 7.75 -9.70 -9.32
N LYS A 299 7.77 -10.93 -8.81
CA LYS A 299 8.38 -12.06 -9.52
C LYS A 299 7.86 -13.41 -9.05
N GLU A 300 7.80 -14.35 -9.99
CA GLU A 300 7.73 -15.79 -9.70
C GLU A 300 8.99 -16.49 -10.20
N GLY A 301 9.40 -17.54 -9.51
CA GLY A 301 10.60 -18.28 -9.89
C GLY A 301 10.81 -19.53 -9.05
N PHE A 302 12.02 -20.06 -9.11
CA PHE A 302 12.47 -21.19 -8.30
C PHE A 302 13.76 -20.80 -7.56
N GLU A 303 13.86 -21.22 -6.31
CA GLU A 303 15.06 -21.12 -5.47
C GLU A 303 15.23 -22.47 -4.79
N ASP A 304 16.38 -23.12 -4.99
CA ASP A 304 16.67 -24.47 -4.48
C ASP A 304 15.52 -25.47 -4.72
N GLU A 305 15.06 -25.53 -5.98
CA GLU A 305 13.95 -26.36 -6.48
C GLU A 305 12.56 -26.02 -5.90
N SER A 306 12.47 -25.07 -4.96
CA SER A 306 11.22 -24.60 -4.38
C SER A 306 10.66 -23.43 -5.19
N PRO A 307 9.44 -23.52 -5.75
CA PRO A 307 8.84 -22.39 -6.42
C PRO A 307 8.46 -21.31 -5.41
N TYR A 308 8.54 -20.05 -5.83
CA TYR A 308 8.20 -18.89 -5.02
C TYR A 308 7.41 -17.82 -5.76
N VAL A 309 6.69 -17.00 -4.99
CA VAL A 309 6.13 -15.71 -5.41
C VAL A 309 6.67 -14.63 -4.49
N MET A 310 7.29 -13.63 -5.07
CA MET A 310 7.92 -12.52 -4.36
C MET A 310 7.09 -11.25 -4.51
N TYR A 311 6.66 -10.72 -3.38
CA TYR A 311 6.13 -9.37 -3.22
C TYR A 311 7.23 -8.47 -2.65
N PRO A 312 7.04 -7.15 -2.68
CA PRO A 312 8.07 -6.24 -2.18
C PRO A 312 8.44 -6.50 -0.72
N ASP A 313 7.47 -6.85 0.12
CA ASP A 313 7.63 -6.95 1.58
C ASP A 313 7.44 -8.38 2.13
N ILE A 314 7.32 -9.39 1.26
CA ILE A 314 7.19 -10.80 1.62
C ILE A 314 7.47 -11.73 0.44
N THR A 315 8.08 -12.88 0.69
CA THR A 315 8.21 -13.96 -0.30
C THR A 315 7.52 -15.22 0.23
N TYR A 316 6.67 -15.81 -0.58
CA TYR A 316 6.00 -17.09 -0.30
C TYR A 316 6.66 -18.20 -1.10
N TYR A 317 7.14 -19.23 -0.42
CA TYR A 317 7.60 -20.47 -1.02
C TYR A 317 6.49 -21.51 -0.91
N TYR A 318 6.28 -22.31 -1.94
CA TYR A 318 5.19 -23.27 -1.98
C TYR A 318 5.61 -24.60 -2.58
N GLU A 319 4.80 -25.63 -2.36
CA GLU A 319 5.01 -26.94 -2.97
C GLU A 319 4.39 -26.99 -4.37
N SER A 320 5.13 -27.47 -5.38
CA SER A 320 4.68 -27.49 -6.78
C SER A 320 3.38 -28.28 -7.00
N GLU A 321 3.19 -29.38 -6.27
CA GLU A 321 2.06 -30.30 -6.46
C GLU A 321 0.77 -29.75 -5.84
N THR A 322 0.80 -29.43 -4.55
CA THR A 322 -0.38 -28.96 -3.80
C THR A 322 -0.61 -27.46 -3.96
N ARG A 323 0.42 -26.72 -4.38
CA ARG A 323 0.46 -25.25 -4.44
C ARG A 323 0.27 -24.56 -3.08
N ASN A 324 0.42 -25.31 -1.99
CA ASN A 324 0.30 -24.78 -0.65
C ASN A 324 1.62 -24.16 -0.22
N VAL A 325 1.53 -23.00 0.43
CA VAL A 325 2.68 -22.31 1.02
C VAL A 325 3.34 -23.21 2.07
N THR A 326 4.65 -23.34 2.00
CA THR A 326 5.48 -24.18 2.88
C THR A 326 6.45 -23.35 3.71
N ALA A 327 6.87 -22.19 3.21
CA ALA A 327 7.69 -21.23 3.94
C ALA A 327 7.37 -19.79 3.53
N ILE A 328 7.64 -18.87 4.44
CA ILE A 328 7.37 -17.44 4.28
C ILE A 328 8.59 -16.66 4.74
N SER A 329 9.05 -15.73 3.90
CA SER A 329 10.21 -14.89 4.15
C SER A 329 9.82 -13.43 4.25
N ILE A 330 10.27 -12.77 5.30
CA ILE A 330 9.95 -11.38 5.62
C ILE A 330 11.26 -10.58 5.70
N PRO A 331 11.41 -9.50 4.94
CA PRO A 331 12.60 -8.65 4.98
C PRO A 331 12.69 -7.90 6.32
N GLY A 332 13.90 -7.84 6.88
CA GLY A 332 14.16 -7.23 8.19
C GLY A 332 13.86 -5.73 8.26
N GLN A 333 13.87 -5.05 7.11
CA GLN A 333 13.47 -3.64 6.96
C GLN A 333 12.05 -3.36 7.50
N ARG A 334 11.16 -4.37 7.51
CA ARG A 334 9.81 -4.22 8.06
C ARG A 334 9.75 -4.06 9.57
N MET A 335 10.82 -4.46 10.26
CA MET A 335 10.89 -4.50 11.72
C MET A 335 11.94 -3.53 12.25
N ARG A 336 13.08 -3.38 11.54
CA ARG A 336 14.26 -2.59 11.95
C ARG A 336 14.64 -2.86 13.40
N THR A 337 15.03 -4.10 13.64
CA THR A 337 15.29 -4.65 14.96
C THR A 337 16.62 -5.39 14.99
N THR A 338 17.09 -5.70 16.18
CA THR A 338 18.32 -6.45 16.41
C THR A 338 18.05 -7.86 16.91
N ILE A 339 19.05 -8.73 16.77
CA ILE A 339 18.94 -10.09 17.30
C ILE A 339 18.77 -10.13 18.82
N ASP A 340 19.26 -9.13 19.56
CA ASP A 340 19.13 -9.08 21.01
C ASP A 340 17.71 -8.68 21.45
N GLU A 341 17.06 -7.79 20.69
CA GLU A 341 15.62 -7.49 20.87
C GLU A 341 14.77 -8.73 20.56
N ILE A 342 15.10 -9.46 19.49
CA ILE A 342 14.43 -10.73 19.17
C ILE A 342 14.57 -11.73 20.32
N LYS A 343 15.78 -11.94 20.86
CA LYS A 343 15.99 -12.85 22.01
C LYS A 343 15.18 -12.43 23.25
N THR A 344 15.05 -11.13 23.47
CA THR A 344 14.26 -10.59 24.58
C THR A 344 12.77 -10.95 24.44
N LEU A 345 12.24 -10.94 23.23
CA LEU A 345 10.82 -11.18 22.96
C LEU A 345 10.50 -12.66 22.74
N PHE A 346 11.34 -13.40 22.04
CA PHE A 346 11.10 -14.79 21.63
C PHE A 346 11.72 -15.79 22.61
N GLY A 347 12.60 -15.33 23.50
CA GLY A 347 13.40 -16.17 24.38
C GLY A 347 14.72 -16.59 23.75
N ASN A 348 15.31 -17.67 24.27
CA ASN A 348 16.57 -18.20 23.71
C ASN A 348 16.29 -19.06 22.47
N PRO A 349 17.08 -18.92 21.39
CA PRO A 349 16.98 -19.80 20.24
C PRO A 349 17.39 -21.23 20.63
N ALA A 350 16.80 -22.21 19.95
CA ALA A 350 17.17 -23.62 20.06
C ALA A 350 18.54 -23.88 19.42
N GLU A 351 18.89 -23.11 18.38
CA GLU A 351 20.15 -23.23 17.66
C GLU A 351 20.64 -21.86 17.19
N VAL A 352 21.95 -21.63 17.23
CA VAL A 352 22.61 -20.46 16.63
C VAL A 352 23.74 -20.96 15.76
N LYS A 353 23.76 -20.52 14.50
CA LYS A 353 24.80 -20.83 13.50
C LYS A 353 25.39 -19.54 12.97
N ASP A 354 26.64 -19.61 12.52
CA ASP A 354 27.21 -18.54 11.70
C ASP A 354 26.56 -18.60 10.30
N ASP A 355 26.18 -17.44 9.77
CA ASP A 355 25.70 -17.32 8.39
C ASP A 355 26.89 -17.05 7.47
N PRO A 356 27.33 -18.03 6.65
CA PRO A 356 28.51 -17.88 5.80
C PRO A 356 28.32 -16.84 4.70
N ASN A 357 27.09 -16.47 4.34
CA ASN A 357 26.83 -15.54 3.25
C ASN A 357 26.94 -14.08 3.69
N THR A 358 26.54 -13.78 4.92
CA THR A 358 26.52 -12.41 5.46
C THR A 358 27.62 -12.16 6.49
N GLY A 359 28.29 -13.23 6.96
CA GLY A 359 29.21 -13.20 8.09
C GLY A 359 28.51 -12.92 9.42
N GLY A 360 27.17 -12.91 9.45
CA GLY A 360 26.36 -12.72 10.64
C GLY A 360 25.88 -14.04 11.23
N THR A 361 24.66 -14.09 11.75
CA THR A 361 24.14 -15.28 12.45
C THR A 361 22.77 -15.71 11.96
N LEU A 362 22.52 -17.01 12.05
CA LEU A 362 21.21 -17.63 11.92
C LEU A 362 20.79 -18.16 13.29
N SER A 363 19.73 -17.60 13.86
CA SER A 363 19.12 -18.08 15.11
C SER A 363 17.80 -18.79 14.81
N VAL A 364 17.64 -20.02 15.31
CA VAL A 364 16.47 -20.88 15.05
C VAL A 364 15.63 -21.03 16.32
N TYR A 365 14.34 -20.73 16.23
CA TYR A 365 13.36 -20.88 17.31
C TYR A 365 12.34 -21.95 16.91
N THR A 366 12.21 -23.00 17.73
CA THR A 366 11.24 -24.07 17.48
C THR A 366 9.84 -23.64 17.84
N ALA A 367 8.89 -23.89 16.94
CA ALA A 367 7.47 -23.61 17.11
C ALA A 367 6.64 -24.83 16.68
N ASP A 368 6.67 -25.89 17.50
CA ASP A 368 6.03 -27.18 17.22
C ASP A 368 6.51 -27.78 15.87
N LYS A 369 5.61 -27.99 14.90
CA LYS A 369 5.94 -28.46 13.54
C LYS A 369 6.47 -27.37 12.60
N TYR A 370 6.81 -26.20 13.14
CA TYR A 370 7.38 -25.07 12.42
C TYR A 370 8.66 -24.59 13.11
N ALA A 371 9.46 -23.81 12.38
CA ALA A 371 10.61 -23.11 12.92
C ALA A 371 10.62 -21.66 12.42
N ILE A 372 11.05 -20.75 13.30
CA ILE A 372 11.39 -19.38 12.94
C ILE A 372 12.90 -19.28 12.82
N GLU A 373 13.38 -18.92 11.65
CA GLU A 373 14.77 -18.70 11.32
C GLU A 373 15.01 -17.20 11.20
N VAL A 374 15.86 -16.65 12.06
CA VAL A 374 16.19 -15.23 12.11
C VAL A 374 17.62 -15.04 11.65
N PHE A 375 17.78 -14.34 10.52
CA PHE A 375 19.08 -14.00 9.95
C PHE A 375 19.47 -12.59 10.40
N SER A 376 20.70 -12.43 10.90
CA SER A 376 21.27 -11.14 11.24
C SER A 376 22.59 -10.90 10.52
N ASP A 377 22.96 -9.64 10.31
CA ASP A 377 24.29 -9.27 9.83
C ASP A 377 25.35 -9.27 10.95
N GLN A 378 26.59 -8.88 10.62
CA GLN A 378 27.71 -8.75 11.56
C GLN A 378 27.47 -7.70 12.68
N ALA A 379 26.61 -6.71 12.43
CA ALA A 379 26.22 -5.71 13.42
C ALA A 379 25.05 -6.17 14.30
N GLY A 380 24.54 -7.38 14.07
CA GLY A 380 23.39 -7.94 14.78
C GLY A 380 22.05 -7.38 14.34
N GLN A 381 21.99 -6.64 13.22
CA GLN A 381 20.74 -6.17 12.64
C GLN A 381 20.05 -7.34 11.93
N VAL A 382 18.75 -7.51 12.18
CA VAL A 382 17.98 -8.56 11.52
C VAL A 382 17.81 -8.20 10.05
N SER A 383 18.32 -9.06 9.17
CA SER A 383 18.22 -8.91 7.72
C SER A 383 16.97 -9.58 7.17
N LYS A 384 16.52 -10.68 7.79
CA LYS A 384 15.39 -11.49 7.31
C LYS A 384 14.86 -12.42 8.40
N ILE A 385 13.54 -12.67 8.38
CA ILE A 385 12.91 -13.74 9.17
C ILE A 385 12.19 -14.71 8.25
N HIS A 386 12.40 -15.99 8.48
CA HIS A 386 11.79 -17.10 7.78
C HIS A 386 10.89 -17.88 8.74
N LEU A 387 9.64 -18.12 8.39
CA LEU A 387 8.81 -19.14 9.01
C LEU A 387 8.74 -20.33 8.06
N THR A 388 9.12 -21.51 8.52
CA THR A 388 9.16 -22.73 7.69
C THR A 388 8.54 -23.92 8.40
N LYS A 389 7.95 -24.84 7.64
CA LYS A 389 7.50 -26.15 8.16
C LYS A 389 8.72 -27.04 8.38
N THR A 390 8.87 -27.58 9.59
CA THR A 390 9.93 -28.55 9.85
C THR A 390 9.57 -29.86 9.17
N LYS A 391 10.53 -30.44 8.42
CA LYS A 391 10.36 -31.81 7.90
C LYS A 391 10.35 -32.73 9.11
N ASN A 392 9.22 -33.37 9.40
CA ASN A 392 9.20 -34.44 10.39
C ASN A 392 10.14 -35.54 9.91
N HIS A 393 11.22 -35.80 10.64
CA HIS A 393 11.95 -37.07 10.55
C HIS A 393 11.03 -38.17 11.10
N ALA A 394 10.12 -38.65 10.25
CA ALA A 394 9.37 -39.87 10.45
C ALA A 394 9.04 -40.44 9.06
N GLU A 395 10.06 -41.00 8.43
CA GLU A 395 9.92 -42.11 7.49
C GLU A 395 10.49 -43.37 8.14
#